data_AF-A0A7Z9WS58-F1
#
_entry.id   AF-A0A7Z9WS58-F1
#
_cell.length_a   1.000
_cell.length_b   1.000
_cell.length_c   1.000
_cell.angle_alpha   90.00
_cell.angle_beta   90.00
_cell.angle_gamma   90.00
#
_symmetry.space_group_name_H-M   'P 1'
#
loop_
_entity.id
_entity.type
_entity.pdbx_description
1 polymer ?
#
loop_
_entity_poly.entity_id
_entity_poly.type
_entity_poly.pdbx_seq_one_letter_code
_entity_poly.pdbx_strand_id
1 'polypeptide(L)' 'MAEPIRLETPLTVEEVEQLHIGDKVLLSGELYTGRDAAHKRLIEQLERGEPPPFPLEGAVIYYV' A
#
# COMPACT_ATOMS: atom_id res chain seq x y z
N MET A 1 -7.45 25.63 -6.76
CA MET A 1 -7.21 24.35 -6.04
C MET A 1 -6.29 23.54 -6.93
N ALA A 2 -5.23 22.92 -6.41
CA ALA A 2 -4.38 22.04 -7.20
C ALA A 2 -5.21 20.84 -7.72
N GLU A 3 -4.88 20.36 -8.92
CA GLU A 3 -5.46 19.12 -9.44
C GLU A 3 -5.03 17.92 -8.59
N PRO A 4 -5.89 16.91 -8.43
CA PRO A 4 -5.53 15.73 -7.67
C PRO A 4 -4.51 14.86 -8.42
N ILE A 5 -3.51 14.38 -7.70
CA ILE A 5 -2.53 13.40 -8.17
C ILE A 5 -3.25 12.07 -8.37
N ARG A 6 -3.02 11.42 -9.50
CA ARG A 6 -3.62 10.10 -9.81
C ARG A 6 -2.53 9.05 -9.68
N LEU A 7 -2.79 8.04 -8.86
CA LEU A 7 -1.88 6.91 -8.65
C LEU A 7 -2.61 5.61 -8.99
N GLU A 8 -1.87 4.66 -9.55
CA GLU A 8 -2.35 3.30 -9.85
C GLU A 8 -1.46 2.27 -9.16
N THR A 9 -2.07 1.29 -8.48
CA THR A 9 -1.30 0.20 -7.85
C THR A 9 -0.92 -0.88 -8.87
N PRO A 10 0.22 -1.57 -8.69
CA PRO A 10 1.22 -1.39 -7.63
C PRO A 10 2.04 -0.10 -7.79
N LEU A 11 2.26 0.60 -6.68
CA LEU A 11 3.00 1.86 -6.64
C LEU A 11 4.50 1.64 -6.83
N THR A 12 5.16 2.63 -7.42
CA THR A 12 6.61 2.76 -7.45
C THR A 12 7.13 3.64 -6.32
N VAL A 13 8.41 3.51 -5.99
CA VAL A 13 9.06 4.36 -4.98
C VAL A 13 9.03 5.82 -5.43
N GLU A 14 9.28 6.08 -6.71
CA GLU A 14 9.33 7.41 -7.31
C GLU A 14 7.97 8.13 -7.25
N GLU A 15 6.86 7.41 -7.41
CA GLU A 15 5.51 7.97 -7.27
C GLU A 15 5.23 8.39 -5.82
N VAL A 16 5.68 7.59 -4.85
CA VAL A 16 5.49 7.88 -3.42
C VAL A 16 6.37 9.06 -2.97
N GLU A 17 7.61 9.12 -3.44
CA GLU A 17 8.56 10.20 -3.12
C GLU A 17 8.13 11.57 -3.64
N GLN A 18 7.26 11.63 -4.66
CA GLN A 18 6.71 12.88 -5.18
C GLN A 18 5.57 13.45 -4.34
N LEU A 19 5.01 12.68 -3.40
CA LEU A 19 3.88 13.11 -2.59
C LEU A 19 4.31 14.09 -1.49
N HIS A 20 3.51 15.15 -1.34
CA HIS A 20 3.69 16.17 -0.31
C HIS A 20 2.46 16.25 0.60
N ILE A 21 2.68 16.76 1.82
CA ILE A 21 1.60 16.97 2.78
C ILE A 21 0.56 17.93 2.20
N GLY A 22 -0.70 17.49 2.19
CA GLY A 22 -1.82 18.27 1.67
C GLY A 22 -2.22 17.94 0.23
N ASP A 23 -1.46 17.06 -0.44
CA ASP A 23 -1.84 16.59 -1.77
C ASP A 23 -3.13 15.79 -1.74
N LYS A 24 -3.97 16.03 -2.75
CA LYS A 24 -5.16 15.22 -2.99
C LYS A 24 -4.79 14.10 -3.93
N VAL A 25 -5.01 12.87 -3.50
CA VAL A 25 -4.69 11.66 -4.29
C VAL A 25 -5.98 10.96 -4.70
N LEU A 26 -6.09 10.60 -5.97
CA LEU A 26 -7.04 9.63 -6.49
C LEU A 26 -6.29 8.33 -6.75
N LEU A 27 -6.55 7.33 -5.93
CA LEU A 27 -5.91 6.02 -6.03
C LEU A 27 -6.83 5.05 -6.77
N SER A 28 -6.30 4.34 -7.75
CA SER A 28 -6.99 3.30 -8.52
C SER A 28 -6.17 2.00 -8.54
N GLY A 29 -6.82 0.87 -8.77
CA GLY A 29 -6.17 -0.45 -8.82
C GLY A 29 -6.54 -1.36 -7.65
N GLU A 30 -5.70 -2.38 -7.42
CA GLU A 30 -5.86 -3.35 -6.35
C GLU A 30 -5.46 -2.78 -4.99
N LEU A 31 -6.28 -3.06 -3.98
CA LEU A 31 -6.14 -2.61 -2.60
C LEU A 31 -6.34 -3.82 -1.68
N TYR A 32 -5.44 -3.99 -0.72
CA TYR A 32 -5.61 -5.00 0.33
C TYR A 32 -6.16 -4.33 1.58
N THR A 33 -7.22 -4.88 2.16
CA THR A 33 -7.76 -4.38 3.42
C THR A 33 -7.20 -5.19 4.58
N GLY A 34 -6.76 -4.51 5.64
CA GLY A 34 -6.09 -5.19 6.73
C GLY A 34 -5.86 -4.31 7.94
N ARG A 35 -6.04 -4.91 9.12
CA ARG A 35 -5.89 -4.30 10.44
C ARG A 35 -5.04 -5.23 11.33
N ASP A 36 -5.19 -5.22 12.64
CA ASP A 36 -4.36 -5.89 13.63
C ASP A 36 -4.08 -7.37 13.30
N ALA A 37 -5.12 -8.17 13.04
CA ALA A 37 -4.97 -9.60 12.77
C ALA A 37 -4.25 -9.89 11.43
N ALA A 38 -4.49 -9.05 10.42
CA ALA A 38 -3.84 -9.19 9.11
C ALA A 38 -2.33 -8.89 9.22
N HIS A 39 -1.97 -7.81 9.93
CA HIS A 39 -0.58 -7.45 10.18
C HIS A 39 0.13 -8.54 10.99
N LYS A 40 -0.50 -9.03 12.06
CA LYS A 40 0.07 -10.10 12.88
C LYS A 40 0.37 -11.36 12.06
N ARG A 41 -0.59 -11.82 11.25
CA ARG A 41 -0.41 -13.00 10.40
C ARG A 41 0.69 -12.80 9.36
N LEU A 42 0.73 -11.62 8.73
CA LEU A 42 1.76 -11.30 7.74
C LEU A 42 3.17 -11.39 8.35
N ILE A 43 3.37 -10.78 9.52
CA ILE A 43 4.66 -10.82 10.23
C ILE A 43 5.03 -12.24 10.64
N GLU A 44 4.11 -13.01 11.23
CA GLU A 44 4.37 -14.39 11.64
C GLU A 44 4.77 -15.29 10.45
N GLN A 45 4.22 -15.07 9.25
CA GLN A 45 4.62 -15.80 8.05
C GLN A 45 6.02 -15.41 7.59
N LEU A 46 6.33 -14.11 7.57
CA LEU A 46 7.66 -13.61 7.20
C LEU A 46 8.74 -14.11 8.16
N GLU A 47 8.47 -14.14 9.47
CA GLU A 47 9.39 -14.68 10.49
C GLU A 47 9.68 -16.18 10.29
N ARG A 48 8.72 -16.94 9.73
CA ARG A 48 8.88 -18.35 9.41
C ARG A 48 9.59 -18.59 8.07
N GLY A 49 9.93 -17.53 7.34
CA GLY A 49 10.47 -17.63 5.98
C GLY A 49 9.44 -18.10 4.94
N GLU A 50 8.16 -18.02 5.27
CA GLU A 50 7.07 -18.28 4.31
C GLU A 50 6.91 -17.06 3.39
N PRO A 51 6.53 -17.26 2.10
CA PRO A 51 6.22 -16.15 1.22
C PRO A 51 5.00 -15.37 1.74
N PRO A 52 4.96 -14.04 1.53
CA PRO A 52 3.77 -13.26 1.88
C PRO A 52 2.56 -13.70 1.04
N PRO A 53 1.33 -13.51 1.55
CA PRO A 53 0.11 -13.94 0.87
C PRO A 53 -0.17 -13.15 -0.42
N PHE A 54 0.50 -12.02 -0.63
CA PHE A 54 0.48 -11.19 -1.82
C PHE A 54 1.82 -10.44 -1.97
N PRO A 55 2.17 -9.93 -3.16
CA PRO A 55 3.37 -9.10 -3.35
C PRO A 55 3.27 -7.82 -2.51
N LEU A 56 4.22 -7.60 -1.61
CA LEU A 56 4.19 -6.42 -0.72
C LEU A 56 4.72 -5.15 -1.41
N GLU A 57 5.66 -5.31 -2.35
CA GLU A 57 6.26 -4.20 -3.09
C GLU A 57 5.18 -3.44 -3.87
N GLY A 58 5.05 -2.14 -3.64
CA GLY A 58 4.05 -1.28 -4.28
C GLY A 58 2.59 -1.54 -3.86
N ALA A 59 2.32 -2.52 -2.99
CA ALA A 59 0.97 -2.79 -2.52
C ALA A 59 0.50 -1.72 -1.52
N VAL A 60 -0.80 -1.42 -1.57
CA VAL A 60 -1.44 -0.50 -0.63
C VAL A 60 -2.31 -1.30 0.34
N ILE A 61 -2.06 -1.11 1.65
CA ILE A 61 -2.90 -1.63 2.72
C ILE A 61 -3.85 -0.54 3.19
N TYR A 62 -5.14 -0.72 2.92
CA TYR A 62 -6.19 0.15 3.45
C TYR A 62 -6.65 -0.36 4.82
N TYR A 63 -6.35 0.43 5.85
CA TYR A 63 -6.68 0.12 7.23
C TYR A 63 -8.16 0.45 7.50
N VAL A 64 -8.97 -0.58 7.79
CA VAL A 64 -10.41 -0.49 8.10
C VAL A 64 -10.72 -0.79 9.56
#